data_AF-A0A819L3V7-F1
#
_entry.id   AF-A0A819L3V7-F1
#
_cell.length_a   1.000
_cell.length_b   1.000
_cell.length_c   1.000
_cell.angle_alpha   90.00
_cell.angle_beta   90.00
_cell.angle_gamma   90.00
#
_symmetry.space_group_name_H-M   'P 1'
#
loop_
_entity.id
_entity.type
_entity.pdbx_description
1 polymer ?
#
loop_
_entity_poly.entity_id
_entity_poly.type
_entity_poly.pdbx_seq_one_letter_code
_entity_poly.pdbx_strand_id
1 'polypeptide(L)'
;MRLQTHFRFCAEIVQSEQTQIMNRMKEVDTRSNSVQQRLIDKQKRFHTYCEQSKKLRDVATSLKRLDQSLTELADRMRAINLCLLPDDQLPTLSFRNKSTISSSCQ
;
A
#
# COMPACT_ATOMS: atom_id res chain seq x y z
N MET A 1 38.74 38.00 46.81
CA MET A 1 39.10 37.78 45.39
C MET A 1 39.05 36.32 44.97
N ARG A 2 39.74 35.38 45.64
CA ARG A 2 39.85 33.96 45.20
C ARG A 2 38.51 33.22 45.00
N LEU A 3 37.54 33.44 45.89
CA LEU A 3 36.20 32.83 45.78
C LEU A 3 35.39 33.36 44.59
N GLN A 4 35.46 34.66 44.33
CA GLN A 4 34.77 35.29 43.19
C GLN A 4 35.32 34.76 41.86
N THR A 5 36.64 34.57 41.76
CA THR A 5 37.28 33.95 40.59
C THR A 5 36.81 32.51 40.41
N HIS A 6 36.70 31.74 41.49
CA HIS A 6 36.19 30.36 41.43
C HIS A 6 34.74 30.31 40.93
N PHE A 7 33.85 31.16 41.46
CA PHE A 7 32.46 31.21 41.00
C PHE A 7 32.34 31.63 39.53
N ARG A 8 33.16 32.61 39.11
CA ARG A 8 33.22 33.00 37.70
C ARG A 8 33.65 31.84 36.80
N PHE A 9 34.69 31.11 37.21
CA PHE A 9 35.16 29.93 36.48
C PHE A 9 34.09 28.83 36.40
N CYS A 10 33.40 28.52 37.51
CA CYS A 10 32.30 27.57 37.50
C CYS A 10 31.16 28.03 36.57
N ALA A 11 30.80 29.31 36.58
CA ALA A 11 29.79 29.86 35.68
C ALA A 11 30.21 29.74 34.21
N GLU A 12 31.48 30.00 33.88
CA GLU A 12 32.01 29.86 32.52
C GLU A 12 31.99 28.39 32.04
N ILE A 13 32.32 27.42 32.92
CA ILE A 13 32.22 25.99 32.61
C ILE A 13 30.77 25.61 32.35
N VAL A 14 29.86 25.93 33.27
CA VAL A 14 28.43 25.60 33.14
C VAL A 14 27.85 26.20 31.86
N GLN A 15 28.20 27.45 31.54
CA GLN A 15 27.76 28.09 30.30
C GLN A 15 28.27 27.37 29.05
N SER A 16 29.52 26.89 29.08
CA SER A 16 30.13 26.13 27.98
C SER A 16 29.40 24.79 27.77
N GLU A 17 29.18 24.04 28.85
CA GLU A 17 28.47 22.76 28.81
C GLU A 17 27.02 22.93 28.35
N GLN A 18 26.31 23.93 28.86
CA GLN A 18 24.94 24.24 28.42
C GLN A 18 24.88 24.55 26.92
N THR A 19 25.85 25.31 26.41
CA THR A 19 25.94 25.61 24.98
C THR A 19 26.18 24.34 24.16
N GLN A 20 27.05 23.45 24.63
CA GLN A 20 27.30 22.17 23.98
C GLN A 20 26.05 21.28 23.97
N ILE A 21 25.34 21.18 25.08
CA ILE A 21 24.08 20.42 25.19
C ILE A 21 23.03 21.00 24.25
N MET A 22 22.85 22.32 24.24
CA MET A 22 21.89 23.00 23.36
C MET A 22 22.17 22.70 21.88
N ASN A 23 23.43 22.71 21.47
CA ASN A 23 23.80 22.39 20.09
C ASN A 23 23.49 20.93 19.74
N ARG A 24 23.78 20.00 20.66
CA ARG A 24 23.43 18.57 20.48
C ARG A 24 21.92 18.36 20.41
N MET A 25 21.14 19.06 21.23
CA MET A 25 19.67 19.01 21.17
C MET A 25 19.16 19.44 19.80
N LYS A 26 19.62 20.60 19.29
CA LYS A 26 19.24 21.09 17.96
C LYS A 26 19.59 20.11 16.84
N GLU A 27 20.73 19.44 16.95
CA GLU A 27 21.12 18.42 15.98
C GLU A 27 20.19 17.20 16.03
N VAL A 28 19.87 16.71 17.24
CA VAL A 28 18.92 15.61 17.43
C VAL A 28 17.54 15.98 16.90
N ASP A 29 17.05 17.19 17.19
CA ASP A 29 15.76 17.69 16.70
C ASP A 29 15.73 17.75 15.17
N THR A 30 16.82 18.22 14.55
CA THR A 30 16.95 18.25 13.09
C THR A 30 16.89 16.85 12.50
N ARG A 31 17.62 15.89 13.08
CA ARG A 31 17.62 14.49 12.66
C ARG A 31 16.23 13.85 12.85
N SER A 32 15.59 14.12 13.97
CA SER A 32 14.24 13.64 14.29
C SER A 32 13.22 14.12 13.25
N ASN A 33 13.22 15.42 12.95
CA ASN A 33 12.35 16.01 11.93
C ASN A 33 12.60 15.41 10.54
N SER A 34 13.87 15.18 10.17
CA SER A 34 14.22 14.52 8.90
C SER A 34 13.67 13.10 8.81
N VAL A 35 13.81 12.30 9.87
CA VAL A 35 13.26 10.93 9.91
C VAL A 35 11.73 10.95 9.87
N GLN A 36 11.10 11.86 10.60
CA GLN A 36 9.65 12.04 10.61
C GLN A 36 9.12 12.39 9.21
N GLN A 37 9.77 13.32 8.52
CA GLN A 37 9.37 13.69 7.16
C GLN A 37 9.47 12.49 6.20
N ARG A 38 10.55 11.72 6.26
CA ARG A 38 10.72 10.50 5.46
C ARG A 38 9.65 9.46 5.77
N LEU A 39 9.22 9.35 7.03
CA LEU A 39 8.16 8.44 7.44
C LEU A 39 6.80 8.88 6.87
N ILE A 40 6.49 10.17 6.94
CA ILE A 40 5.26 10.74 6.36
C ILE A 40 5.21 10.49 4.86
N ASP A 41 6.32 10.69 4.14
CA ASP A 41 6.37 10.47 2.70
C ASP A 41 6.18 8.98 2.35
N LYS A 42 6.77 8.07 3.14
CA LYS A 42 6.51 6.63 3.01
C LYS A 42 5.05 6.28 3.27
N GLN A 43 4.46 6.83 4.33
CA GLN A 43 3.06 6.61 4.68
C GLN A 43 2.13 7.03 3.53
N LYS A 44 2.37 8.21 2.94
CA LYS A 44 1.61 8.69 1.77
C LYS A 44 1.68 7.71 0.60
N ARG A 45 2.87 7.21 0.27
CA ARG A 45 3.05 6.22 -0.82
C ARG A 45 2.31 4.91 -0.53
N PHE A 46 2.43 4.38 0.69
CA PHE A 46 1.72 3.17 1.08
C PHE A 46 0.20 3.34 1.04
N HIS A 47 -0.31 4.51 1.43
CA HIS A 47 -1.73 4.82 1.31
C HIS A 47 -2.17 4.78 -0.16
N THR A 48 -1.41 5.41 -1.07
CA THR A 48 -1.70 5.33 -2.52
C THR A 48 -1.67 3.90 -3.05
N TYR A 49 -0.71 3.07 -2.62
CA TYR A 49 -0.65 1.66 -3.04
C TYR A 49 -1.84 0.85 -2.51
N CYS A 50 -2.29 1.11 -1.28
CA CYS A 50 -3.49 0.47 -0.73
C CYS A 50 -4.74 0.81 -1.57
N GLU A 51 -4.91 2.09 -1.93
CA GLU A 51 -6.01 2.53 -2.78
C GLU A 51 -5.96 1.89 -4.19
N GLN A 52 -4.77 1.77 -4.78
CA GLN A 52 -4.59 1.08 -6.06
C GLN A 52 -4.91 -0.42 -5.95
N SER A 53 -4.46 -1.08 -4.88
CA SER A 53 -4.77 -2.49 -4.62
C SER A 53 -6.28 -2.73 -4.43
N LYS A 54 -6.96 -1.81 -3.76
CA LYS A 54 -8.43 -1.84 -3.61
C LYS A 54 -9.11 -1.74 -4.97
N LYS A 55 -8.74 -0.77 -5.80
CA LYS A 55 -9.29 -0.64 -7.17
C LYS A 55 -9.06 -1.90 -8.01
N LEU A 56 -7.86 -2.50 -7.93
CA LEU A 56 -7.56 -3.75 -8.64
C LEU A 56 -8.46 -4.89 -8.17
N ARG A 57 -8.72 -4.99 -6.85
CA ARG A 57 -9.61 -5.98 -6.26
C ARG A 57 -11.06 -5.80 -6.73
N ASP A 58 -11.52 -4.56 -6.84
CA ASP A 58 -12.87 -4.24 -7.33
C ASP A 58 -13.03 -4.67 -8.80
N VAL A 59 -12.00 -4.42 -9.63
CA VAL A 59 -11.96 -4.88 -11.03
C VAL A 59 -11.94 -6.41 -11.10
N ALA A 60 -11.08 -7.08 -10.32
CA ALA A 60 -11.02 -8.54 -10.29
C ALA A 60 -12.36 -9.17 -9.87
N THR A 61 -13.04 -8.57 -8.90
CA THR A 61 -14.38 -8.99 -8.45
C THR A 61 -15.41 -8.81 -9.57
N SER A 62 -15.35 -7.69 -10.29
CA SER A 62 -16.23 -7.42 -11.44
C SER A 62 -16.00 -8.41 -12.57
N LEU A 63 -14.75 -8.75 -12.88
CA LEU A 63 -14.39 -9.76 -13.88
C LEU A 63 -14.90 -11.15 -13.49
N LYS A 64 -14.75 -11.55 -12.22
CA LYS A 64 -15.30 -12.81 -11.72
C LYS A 64 -16.82 -12.89 -11.88
N ARG A 65 -17.53 -11.78 -11.63
CA ARG A 65 -18.97 -11.71 -11.85
C ARG A 65 -19.32 -11.85 -13.33
N LEU A 66 -18.57 -11.20 -14.22
CA LEU A 66 -18.77 -11.34 -15.67
C LEU A 66 -18.52 -12.77 -16.15
N ASP A 67 -17.48 -13.43 -15.65
CA ASP A 67 -17.19 -14.84 -15.95
C ASP A 67 -18.35 -15.76 -15.54
N GLN A 68 -18.93 -15.53 -14.35
CA GLN A 68 -20.12 -16.25 -13.89
C GLN A 68 -21.32 -15.99 -14.79
N SER A 69 -21.59 -14.73 -15.17
CA SER A 69 -22.69 -14.40 -16.08
C SER A 69 -22.50 -15.00 -17.48
N LEU A 70 -21.27 -15.03 -17.99
CA LEU A 70 -20.96 -15.67 -19.26
C LEU A 70 -21.16 -17.19 -19.20
N THR A 71 -20.77 -17.81 -18.09
CA THR A 71 -20.99 -19.25 -17.86
C THR A 71 -22.49 -19.56 -17.84
N GLU A 72 -23.29 -18.78 -17.11
CA GLU A 72 -24.75 -18.94 -17.06
C GLU A 72 -25.39 -18.74 -18.44
N LEU A 73 -24.92 -17.75 -19.21
CA LEU A 73 -25.39 -17.53 -20.57
C LEU A 73 -25.04 -18.72 -21.49
N ALA A 74 -23.85 -19.29 -21.34
CA ALA A 74 -23.43 -20.48 -22.06
C ALA A 74 -24.34 -21.69 -21.76
N ASP A 75 -24.70 -21.89 -20.49
CA ASP A 75 -25.62 -22.94 -20.05
C ASP A 75 -27.01 -22.76 -20.66
N ARG A 76 -27.56 -21.54 -20.60
CA ARG A 76 -28.87 -21.21 -21.18
C ARG A 76 -28.89 -21.44 -22.69
N MET A 77 -27.85 -21.02 -23.39
CA MET A 77 -27.76 -21.20 -24.83
C MET A 77 -27.58 -22.67 -25.22
N ARG A 78 -26.83 -23.46 -24.44
CA ARG A 78 -26.80 -24.93 -24.59
C ARG A 78 -28.19 -25.55 -24.42
N ALA A 79 -28.95 -25.13 -23.41
CA ALA A 79 -30.31 -25.61 -23.19
C ALA A 79 -31.23 -25.31 -24.38
N ILE A 80 -31.16 -24.09 -24.94
CA ILE A 80 -31.92 -23.72 -26.14
C ILE A 80 -31.48 -24.53 -27.36
N ASN A 81 -30.18 -24.74 -27.54
CA ASN A 81 -29.64 -25.52 -28.67
C ASN A 81 -30.16 -26.97 -28.66
N LEU A 82 -30.36 -27.56 -27.48
CA LEU A 82 -30.93 -28.90 -27.32
C LEU A 82 -32.42 -28.97 -27.68
N CYS A 83 -33.12 -27.85 -27.81
CA CYS A 83 -34.50 -27.81 -28.29
C CYS A 83 -34.60 -27.82 -29.83
N LEU A 84 -33.48 -27.70 -30.54
CA LEU A 84 -33.43 -27.77 -32.00
C LEU A 84 -33.36 -29.22 -32.48
N LEU A 85 -33.82 -29.45 -33.71
CA LEU A 85 -33.66 -30.74 -34.41
C LEU A 85 -32.16 -31.07 -34.54
N PRO A 86 -31.76 -32.35 -34.54
CA PRO A 86 -30.35 -32.75 -34.51
C PRO A 86 -29.51 -32.13 -35.65
N ASP A 87 -30.11 -31.95 -36.83
CA ASP A 87 -29.44 -31.40 -38.01
C ASP A 87 -29.23 -29.88 -37.92
N ASP A 88 -29.97 -29.19 -37.04
CA ASP A 88 -29.92 -27.73 -36.86
C ASP A 88 -29.14 -27.32 -35.59
N GLN A 89 -28.58 -28.28 -34.83
CA GLN A 89 -27.86 -27.98 -33.60
C GLN A 89 -26.52 -27.28 -33.89
N LEU A 90 -26.28 -26.20 -33.17
CA LEU A 90 -25.06 -25.41 -33.25
C LEU A 90 -23.90 -26.11 -32.51
N PRO A 91 -22.64 -25.84 -32.92
CA PRO A 91 -21.46 -26.27 -32.18
C PRO A 91 -21.45 -25.73 -30.74
N THR A 92 -20.93 -26.51 -29.79
CA THR A 92 -20.86 -26.10 -28.39
C THR A 92 -19.95 -24.87 -28.23
N LEU A 93 -20.48 -23.79 -27.65
CA LEU A 93 -19.64 -22.64 -27.30
C LEU A 93 -18.71 -22.97 -26.13
N SER A 94 -17.41 -22.78 -26.34
CA SER A 94 -16.39 -22.91 -25.31
C SER A 94 -15.79 -21.54 -25.01
N PHE A 95 -16.13 -20.99 -23.85
CA PHE A 95 -15.44 -19.82 -23.31
C PHE A 95 -14.15 -20.32 -22.63
N ARG A 96 -13.05 -20.29 -23.37
CA ARG A 96 -11.73 -20.70 -22.87
C ARG A 96 -11.22 -19.68 -21.85
N ASN A 97 -11.31 -19.99 -20.55
CA ASN A 97 -10.67 -19.22 -19.49
C ASN A 97 -9.64 -20.05 -18.74
N LYS A 98 -8.36 -19.89 -19.11
CA LYS A 98 -7.21 -20.24 -18.26
C LYS A 98 -6.30 -19.03 -18.14
N SER A 99 -6.64 -18.14 -17.22
CA SER A 99 -5.67 -17.26 -16.58
C SER A 99 -5.75 -17.51 -15.09
N THR A 100 -5.14 -18.63 -14.68
CA THR A 100 -4.75 -18.90 -13.30
C THR A 100 -3.74 -17.84 -12.88
N ILE A 101 -4.21 -16.67 -12.46
CA ILE A 101 -3.38 -15.76 -11.67
C ILE A 101 -3.45 -16.33 -10.25
N SER A 102 -2.47 -17.17 -9.92
CA SER A 102 -2.33 -17.73 -8.58
C SER A 102 -2.31 -16.58 -7.57
N SER A 103 -3.32 -16.57 -6.71
CA SER A 103 -3.29 -15.80 -5.48
C SER A 103 -2.18 -16.34 -4.60
N SER A 104 -1.01 -15.69 -4.62
CA SER A 104 -0.01 -15.85 -3.59
C SER A 104 0.58 -14.48 -3.26
N CYS A 105 -0.18 -13.73 -2.46
CA CYS A 105 0.34 -12.75 -1.53
C CYS A 105 -0.34 -13.05 -0.18
N GLN A 106 0.20 -14.04 0.52
CA GLN A 106 0.26 -14.02 1.98
C GLN A 106 1.48 -13.20 2.38
#